data_AF-A0A315Y7V3-F1
#
_entry.id   AF-A0A315Y7V3-F1
#
_cell.length_a   1.000
_cell.length_b   1.000
_cell.length_c   1.000
_cell.angle_alpha   90.00
_cell.angle_beta   90.00
_cell.angle_gamma   90.00
#
_symmetry.space_group_name_H-M   'P 1'
#
loop_
_entity.id
_entity.type
_entity.pdbx_description
1 polymer ?
#
loop_
_entity_poly.entity_id
_entity_poly.type
_entity_poly.pdbx_seq_one_letter_code
_entity_poly.pdbx_strand_id
1 'polypeptide(L)'
;MTTLVLTFIMMAGLLLLLWGAVGFIQDKRFFSSAPKEIQEAAQPKPERFKGQHILGWCMLIIALLLMAGAVLLGAWDGIRNYFAIGQFFLRFIIMFLGMKAFDIAFFDWFLLCHSNFFPHYYPEVKNIVGPHLFGYNTKAHLKEIIAYIAASGVLALICTALSR
;
A
#
# COMPACT_ATOMS: atom_id res chain seq x y z
N MET A 1 -6.33 -9.25 18.90
CA MET A 1 -7.37 -9.03 17.87
C MET A 1 -7.19 -7.68 17.18
N THR A 2 -7.03 -6.58 17.92
CA THR A 2 -6.92 -5.20 17.39
C THR A 2 -5.82 -5.04 16.33
N THR A 3 -4.64 -5.63 16.54
CA THR A 3 -3.53 -5.56 15.56
C THR A 3 -3.92 -6.06 14.18
N LEU A 4 -4.58 -7.23 14.09
CA LEU A 4 -4.97 -7.81 12.80
C LEU A 4 -6.03 -6.96 12.10
N VAL A 5 -7.00 -6.43 12.86
CA VAL A 5 -8.02 -5.52 12.31
C VAL A 5 -7.36 -4.27 11.73
N LEU A 6 -6.41 -3.67 12.44
CA LEU A 6 -5.68 -2.50 11.94
C LEU A 6 -4.84 -2.84 10.71
N THR A 7 -4.21 -4.02 10.66
CA THR A 7 -3.51 -4.51 9.47
C THR A 7 -4.46 -4.60 8.27
N PHE A 8 -5.66 -5.18 8.44
CA PHE A 8 -6.65 -5.26 7.37
C PHE A 8 -7.15 -3.89 6.92
N ILE A 9 -7.29 -2.92 7.84
CA ILE A 9 -7.61 -1.53 7.49
C ILE A 9 -6.50 -0.91 6.62
N MET A 10 -5.23 -1.17 6.93
CA MET A 10 -4.11 -0.71 6.09
C MET A 10 -4.14 -1.36 4.70
N MET A 11 -4.42 -2.66 4.61
CA MET A 11 -4.57 -3.37 3.33
C MET A 11 -5.73 -2.79 2.50
N ALA A 12 -6.88 -2.50 3.13
CA ALA A 12 -8.00 -1.84 2.47
C ALA A 12 -7.64 -0.43 1.99
N GLY A 13 -6.86 0.31 2.78
CA GLY A 13 -6.30 1.60 2.38
C GLY A 13 -5.42 1.48 1.13
N LEU A 14 -4.51 0.51 1.08
CA LEU A 14 -3.68 0.26 -0.11
C LEU A 14 -4.49 -0.09 -1.35
N LEU A 15 -5.52 -0.95 -1.22
CA LEU A 15 -6.42 -1.27 -2.33
C LEU A 15 -7.11 -0.02 -2.87
N LEU A 16 -7.63 0.81 -1.97
CA LEU A 16 -8.33 2.03 -2.32
C LEU A 16 -7.39 3.06 -2.96
N LEU A 17 -6.13 3.12 -2.49
CA LEU A 17 -5.08 3.95 -3.07
C LEU A 17 -4.76 3.52 -4.50
N LEU A 18 -4.54 2.21 -4.75
CA LEU A 18 -4.29 1.71 -6.09
C LEU A 18 -5.49 1.99 -7.00
N TRP A 19 -6.70 1.69 -6.53
CA TRP A 19 -7.89 1.86 -7.35
C TRP A 19 -8.17 3.33 -7.68
N GLY A 20 -7.99 4.23 -6.71
CA GLY A 20 -8.08 5.67 -6.93
C GLY A 20 -7.05 6.14 -7.97
N ALA A 21 -5.80 5.69 -7.85
CA ALA A 21 -4.71 6.08 -8.74
C ALA A 21 -4.87 5.52 -10.17
N VAL A 22 -5.04 4.20 -10.32
CA VAL A 22 -5.07 3.50 -11.62
C VAL A 22 -6.46 3.54 -12.27
N GLY A 23 -7.52 3.56 -11.47
CA GLY A 23 -8.90 3.52 -11.97
C GLY A 23 -9.47 4.90 -12.28
N PHE A 24 -9.19 5.90 -11.44
CA PHE A 24 -9.84 7.21 -11.52
C PHE A 24 -8.87 8.34 -11.90
N ILE A 25 -7.69 8.46 -11.28
CA ILE A 25 -6.76 9.54 -11.65
C ILE A 25 -6.13 9.25 -13.01
N GLN A 26 -5.73 8.00 -13.26
CA GLN A 26 -5.18 7.54 -14.54
C GLN A 26 -3.95 8.32 -15.04
N ASP A 27 -3.23 8.99 -14.15
CA ASP A 27 -2.04 9.78 -14.48
C ASP A 27 -0.78 8.89 -14.41
N LYS A 28 0.10 9.05 -15.40
CA LYS A 28 1.42 8.39 -15.51
C LYS A 28 2.26 8.54 -14.26
N ARG A 29 2.12 9.64 -13.52
CA ARG A 29 2.87 9.91 -12.28
C ARG A 29 2.67 8.84 -11.21
N PHE A 30 1.50 8.21 -11.17
CA PHE A 30 1.20 7.14 -10.21
C PHE A 30 1.71 5.76 -10.63
N PHE A 31 2.19 5.63 -11.88
CA PHE A 31 2.85 4.41 -12.36
C PHE A 31 4.33 4.37 -12.00
N SER A 32 4.87 5.33 -11.24
CA SER A 32 6.28 5.33 -10.83
C SER A 32 6.71 4.03 -10.14
N SER A 33 5.77 3.36 -9.47
CA SER A 33 5.98 2.09 -8.78
C SER A 33 5.77 0.86 -9.68
N ALA A 34 5.21 1.04 -10.88
CA ALA A 34 5.03 -0.02 -11.87
C ALA A 34 6.33 -0.28 -12.66
N PRO A 35 6.51 -1.48 -13.27
CA PRO A 35 7.62 -1.76 -14.17
C PRO A 35 7.77 -0.70 -15.27
N LYS A 36 9.01 -0.39 -15.67
CA LYS A 36 9.30 0.64 -16.69
C LYS A 36 8.55 0.37 -17.99
N GLU A 37 8.41 -0.89 -18.36
CA GLU A 37 7.68 -1.35 -19.54
C GLU A 37 6.19 -0.95 -19.51
N ILE A 38 5.56 -0.98 -18.33
CA ILE A 38 4.17 -0.51 -18.12
C ILE A 38 4.11 1.02 -18.15
N GLN A 39 5.10 1.71 -17.58
CA GLN A 39 5.16 3.18 -17.58
C GLN A 39 5.29 3.75 -19.00
N GLU A 40 6.11 3.13 -19.83
CA GLU A 40 6.35 3.53 -21.21
C GLU A 40 5.15 3.25 -22.10
N ALA A 41 4.47 2.12 -21.90
CA ALA A 41 3.30 1.73 -22.68
C ALA A 41 2.00 2.40 -22.22
N ALA A 42 1.90 2.89 -20.98
CA ALA A 42 0.70 3.59 -20.53
C ALA A 42 0.54 4.91 -21.30
N GLN A 43 -0.57 5.12 -22.00
CA GLN A 43 -0.90 6.41 -22.63
C GLN A 43 -1.76 7.27 -21.71
N PRO A 44 -1.64 8.62 -21.79
CA PRO A 44 -2.53 9.51 -21.07
C PRO A 44 -3.95 9.36 -21.61
N LYS A 45 -4.94 9.26 -20.72
CA LYS A 45 -6.36 9.09 -21.09
C LYS A 45 -7.18 10.29 -20.65
N PRO A 46 -8.17 10.73 -21.46
CA PRO A 46 -9.11 11.75 -21.03
C PRO A 46 -10.01 11.23 -19.91
N GLU A 47 -10.60 12.13 -19.13
CA GLU A 47 -11.62 11.79 -18.13
C GLU A 47 -12.77 11.00 -18.78
N ARG A 48 -13.17 9.88 -18.18
CA ARG A 48 -14.31 9.07 -18.64
C ARG A 48 -15.64 9.73 -18.26
N PHE A 49 -15.66 10.49 -17.17
CA PHE A 49 -16.83 11.26 -16.73
C PHE A 49 -16.41 12.50 -15.92
N LYS A 50 -17.27 13.51 -15.90
CA LYS A 50 -17.03 14.77 -15.16
C LYS A 50 -16.84 14.49 -13.68
N GLY A 51 -15.67 14.86 -13.13
CA GLY A 51 -15.35 14.69 -11.71
C GLY A 51 -14.66 13.36 -11.37
N GLN A 52 -14.26 12.56 -12.36
CA GLN A 52 -13.49 11.34 -12.15
C GLN A 52 -12.20 11.59 -11.34
N HIS A 53 -11.44 12.63 -11.68
CA HIS A 53 -10.23 12.98 -10.94
C HIS A 53 -10.52 13.42 -9.51
N ILE A 54 -11.61 14.17 -9.29
CA ILE A 54 -12.03 14.59 -7.94
C ILE A 54 -12.31 13.36 -7.08
N LEU A 55 -13.08 12.39 -7.60
CA LEU A 55 -13.34 11.13 -6.91
C LEU A 55 -12.05 10.35 -6.63
N GLY A 56 -11.14 10.28 -7.61
CA GLY A 56 -9.83 9.65 -7.44
C GLY A 56 -9.01 10.29 -6.31
N TRP A 57 -8.95 11.62 -6.26
CA TRP A 57 -8.27 12.34 -5.18
C TRP A 57 -8.94 12.14 -3.83
N CYS A 58 -10.27 12.16 -3.75
CA CYS A 58 -10.99 11.84 -2.53
C CYS A 58 -10.66 10.43 -2.04
N MET A 59 -10.62 9.44 -2.93
CA MET A 59 -10.19 8.08 -2.59
C MET A 59 -8.75 8.07 -2.06
N LEU A 60 -7.79 8.73 -2.74
CA LEU A 60 -6.41 8.80 -2.26
C LEU A 60 -6.30 9.37 -0.84
N ILE A 61 -7.02 10.46 -0.55
CA ILE A 61 -7.04 11.07 0.79
C ILE A 61 -7.59 10.08 1.81
N ILE A 62 -8.72 9.43 1.51
CA ILE A 62 -9.33 8.43 2.40
C ILE A 62 -8.37 7.25 2.63
N ALA A 63 -7.70 6.76 1.59
CA ALA A 63 -6.71 5.69 1.72
C ALA A 63 -5.56 6.07 2.65
N LEU A 64 -5.00 7.27 2.49
CA LEU A 64 -3.93 7.78 3.35
C LEU A 64 -4.40 7.93 4.79
N LEU A 65 -5.63 8.42 5.01
CA LEU A 65 -6.23 8.52 6.33
C LEU A 65 -6.45 7.15 6.97
N LEU A 66 -6.87 6.13 6.21
CA LEU A 66 -7.03 4.76 6.73
C LEU A 66 -5.68 4.17 7.15
N MET A 67 -4.64 4.31 6.33
CA MET A 67 -3.32 3.77 6.63
C MET A 67 -2.66 4.49 7.81
N ALA A 68 -2.62 5.82 7.79
CA ALA A 68 -2.05 6.61 8.88
C ALA A 68 -2.89 6.47 10.16
N GLY A 69 -4.21 6.52 10.02
CA GLY A 69 -5.16 6.33 11.12
C GLY A 69 -5.00 4.97 11.79
N ALA A 70 -4.78 3.89 11.04
CA ALA A 70 -4.55 2.57 11.60
C ALA A 70 -3.28 2.52 12.46
N VAL A 71 -2.19 3.17 12.02
CA VAL A 71 -0.94 3.26 12.80
C VAL A 71 -1.15 4.10 14.06
N LEU A 72 -1.79 5.26 13.95
CA LEU A 72 -2.08 6.15 15.08
C LEU A 72 -3.00 5.49 16.12
N LEU A 73 -4.05 4.81 15.67
CA LEU A 73 -4.93 4.03 16.54
C LEU A 73 -4.19 2.86 17.19
N GLY A 74 -3.27 2.22 16.45
CA GLY A 74 -2.41 1.17 16.99
C GLY A 74 -1.48 1.67 18.10
N ALA A 75 -0.90 2.86 17.91
CA ALA A 75 -0.09 3.54 18.91
C ALA A 75 -0.92 3.91 20.14
N TRP A 76 -2.05 4.60 19.92
CA TRP A 76 -2.96 5.05 20.97
C TRP A 76 -3.49 3.89 21.82
N ASP A 77 -3.95 2.82 21.18
CA ASP A 77 -4.42 1.62 21.85
C ASP A 77 -3.31 0.94 22.65
N GLY A 78 -2.08 0.88 22.13
CA GLY A 78 -0.94 0.36 22.89
C GLY A 78 -0.57 1.21 24.10
N ILE A 79 -0.65 2.55 23.99
CA ILE A 79 -0.38 3.48 25.10
C ILE A 79 -1.42 3.28 26.21
N ARG A 80 -2.70 3.22 25.85
CA ARG A 80 -3.79 3.06 26.82
C ARG A 80 -3.74 1.72 27.57
N ASN A 81 -3.18 0.70 26.93
CA ASN A 81 -3.01 -0.63 27.51
C ASN A 81 -1.61 -0.87 28.11
N TYR A 82 -0.81 0.19 28.30
CA TYR A 82 0.53 0.13 28.91
C TYR A 82 1.47 -0.89 28.27
N PHE A 83 1.50 -0.93 26.94
CA PHE A 83 2.35 -1.87 26.22
C PHE A 83 3.84 -1.63 26.51
N ALA A 84 4.59 -2.71 26.68
CA ALA A 84 6.05 -2.66 26.72
C ALA A 84 6.63 -2.41 25.32
N ILE A 85 7.89 -1.97 25.23
CA ILE A 85 8.60 -1.69 23.96
C ILE A 85 8.47 -2.88 22.98
N GLY A 86 8.71 -4.10 23.46
CA GLY A 86 8.63 -5.30 22.63
C GLY A 86 7.22 -5.57 22.08
N GLN A 87 6.17 -5.22 22.83
CA GLN A 87 4.79 -5.38 22.39
C GLN A 87 4.42 -4.36 21.30
N PHE A 88 4.85 -3.10 21.45
CA PHE A 88 4.73 -2.10 20.39
C PHE A 88 5.49 -2.51 19.13
N PHE A 89 6.73 -2.96 19.29
CA PHE A 89 7.58 -3.39 18.19
C PHE A 89 6.94 -4.54 17.41
N LEU A 90 6.51 -5.59 18.12
CA LEU A 90 5.83 -6.72 17.51
C LEU A 90 4.54 -6.30 16.79
N ARG A 91 3.76 -5.39 17.39
CA ARG A 91 2.53 -4.86 16.78
C ARG A 91 2.82 -4.16 15.46
N PHE A 92 3.74 -3.20 15.43
CA PHE A 92 4.07 -2.46 14.21
C PHE A 92 4.73 -3.35 13.15
N ILE A 93 5.57 -4.31 13.55
CA ILE A 93 6.10 -5.31 12.62
C ILE A 93 4.99 -6.12 11.98
N ILE A 94 4.03 -6.64 12.75
CA ILE A 94 2.92 -7.43 12.20
C ILE A 94 2.09 -6.58 11.24
N MET A 95 1.83 -5.32 11.58
CA MET A 95 1.07 -4.40 10.73
C MET A 95 1.79 -4.09 9.42
N PHE A 96 3.05 -3.66 9.48
CA PHE A 96 3.81 -3.29 8.28
C PHE A 96 4.20 -4.48 7.42
N LEU A 97 4.68 -5.58 8.01
CA LEU A 97 5.01 -6.78 7.25
C LEU A 97 3.75 -7.47 6.71
N GLY A 98 2.64 -7.48 7.46
CA GLY A 98 1.37 -8.02 6.96
C GLY A 98 0.87 -7.22 5.76
N MET A 99 0.90 -5.89 5.84
CA MET A 99 0.59 -5.01 4.72
C MET A 99 1.54 -5.23 3.53
N LYS A 100 2.84 -5.40 3.78
CA LYS A 100 3.82 -5.62 2.70
C LYS A 100 3.68 -7.00 2.05
N ALA A 101 3.37 -8.03 2.83
CA ALA A 101 3.06 -9.35 2.32
C ALA A 101 1.80 -9.32 1.44
N PHE A 102 0.77 -8.56 1.85
CA PHE A 102 -0.40 -8.31 1.03
C PHE A 102 -0.05 -7.58 -0.26
N ASP A 103 0.83 -6.58 -0.20
CA ASP A 103 1.26 -5.83 -1.38
C ASP A 103 1.92 -6.76 -2.42
N ILE A 104 2.85 -7.62 -1.99
CA ILE A 104 3.51 -8.58 -2.87
C ILE A 104 2.54 -9.66 -3.38
N ALA A 105 1.72 -10.25 -2.50
CA ALA A 105 0.82 -11.34 -2.88
C ALA A 105 -0.37 -10.86 -3.71
N PHE A 106 -0.94 -9.69 -3.39
CA PHE A 106 -2.13 -9.19 -4.05
C PHE A 106 -1.79 -8.29 -5.23
N PHE A 107 -0.86 -7.35 -5.10
CA PHE A 107 -0.51 -6.46 -6.22
C PHE A 107 0.40 -7.16 -7.23
N ASP A 108 1.52 -7.73 -6.79
CA ASP A 108 2.50 -8.30 -7.73
C ASP A 108 2.07 -9.65 -8.29
N TRP A 109 1.54 -10.54 -7.45
CA TRP A 109 1.08 -11.84 -7.95
C TRP A 109 -0.33 -11.78 -8.53
N PHE A 110 -1.32 -11.38 -7.72
CA PHE A 110 -2.71 -11.46 -8.17
C PHE A 110 -3.05 -10.39 -9.21
N LEU A 111 -2.78 -9.12 -8.96
CA LEU A 111 -3.20 -8.03 -9.86
C LEU A 111 -2.34 -7.92 -11.12
N LEU A 112 -1.02 -8.00 -11.01
CA LEU A 112 -0.10 -7.86 -12.14
C LEU A 112 0.04 -9.15 -12.97
N CYS A 113 0.11 -10.32 -12.34
CA CYS A 113 0.41 -11.57 -13.07
C CYS A 113 -0.83 -12.43 -13.38
N HIS A 114 -1.87 -12.38 -12.54
CA HIS A 114 -3.02 -13.28 -12.66
C HIS A 114 -4.31 -12.60 -13.12
N SER A 115 -4.49 -11.32 -12.80
CA SER A 115 -5.71 -10.57 -13.11
C SER A 115 -5.60 -9.78 -14.40
N ASN A 116 -6.73 -9.54 -15.07
CA ASN A 116 -6.84 -8.59 -16.18
C ASN A 116 -7.13 -7.14 -15.73
N PHE A 117 -6.81 -6.76 -14.48
CA PHE A 117 -7.11 -5.43 -13.95
C PHE A 117 -6.39 -4.32 -14.71
N PHE A 118 -5.06 -4.41 -14.85
CA PHE A 118 -4.31 -3.40 -15.61
C PHE A 118 -4.75 -3.36 -17.09
N PRO A 119 -4.88 -4.50 -17.81
CA PRO A 119 -5.47 -4.52 -19.15
C PRO A 119 -6.86 -3.91 -19.27
N HIS A 120 -7.69 -3.99 -18.23
CA HIS A 120 -9.03 -3.40 -18.24
C HIS A 120 -8.98 -1.86 -18.29
N TYR A 121 -8.06 -1.24 -17.54
CA TYR A 121 -7.90 0.22 -17.55
C TYR A 121 -6.97 0.69 -18.69
N TYR A 122 -5.96 -0.11 -19.04
CA TYR A 122 -4.91 0.15 -20.02
C TYR A 122 -4.77 -1.07 -20.95
N PRO A 123 -5.56 -1.18 -22.03
CA PRO A 123 -5.52 -2.34 -22.92
C PRO A 123 -4.16 -2.48 -23.63
N GLU A 124 -3.40 -1.41 -23.71
CA GLU A 124 -2.07 -1.35 -24.32
C GLU A 124 -1.02 -2.16 -23.55
N VAL A 125 -1.18 -2.32 -22.23
CA VAL A 125 -0.24 -3.10 -21.42
C VAL A 125 -0.55 -4.60 -21.46
N LYS A 126 -1.59 -5.04 -22.17
CA LYS A 126 -2.07 -6.44 -22.19
C LYS A 126 -1.01 -7.44 -22.68
N ASN A 127 -0.15 -7.03 -23.60
CA ASN A 127 0.93 -7.88 -24.13
C ASN A 127 2.22 -7.82 -23.28
N ILE A 128 2.25 -6.94 -22.28
CA ILE A 128 3.41 -6.68 -21.41
C ILE A 128 3.17 -7.34 -20.04
N VAL A 129 1.95 -7.28 -19.52
CA VAL A 129 1.62 -7.90 -18.23
C VAL A 129 1.72 -9.42 -18.31
N GLY A 130 2.37 -10.04 -17.33
CA GLY A 130 2.46 -11.50 -17.26
C GLY A 130 3.36 -11.99 -16.11
N PRO A 131 3.45 -13.32 -15.92
CA PRO A 131 4.17 -13.95 -14.80
C PRO A 131 5.66 -13.62 -14.74
N HIS A 132 6.26 -13.18 -15.85
CA HIS A 132 7.67 -12.80 -15.92
C HIS A 132 7.98 -11.48 -15.19
N LEU A 133 6.95 -10.66 -14.86
CA LEU A 133 7.09 -9.45 -14.05
C LEU A 133 7.05 -9.74 -12.54
N PHE A 134 6.71 -10.98 -12.15
CA PHE A 134 6.68 -11.37 -10.75
C PHE A 134 8.09 -11.29 -10.13
N GLY A 135 8.24 -10.53 -9.06
CA GLY A 135 9.54 -10.37 -8.38
C GLY A 135 10.52 -9.42 -9.07
N TYR A 136 10.09 -8.67 -10.10
CA TYR A 136 10.90 -7.68 -10.83
C TYR A 136 11.68 -6.73 -9.88
N ASN A 137 11.13 -6.46 -8.70
CA ASN A 137 11.71 -5.52 -7.74
C ASN A 137 12.12 -6.12 -6.39
N THR A 138 12.56 -7.38 -6.36
CA THR A 138 12.95 -8.09 -5.12
C THR A 138 13.94 -7.29 -4.24
N LYS A 139 14.87 -6.56 -4.88
CA LYS A 139 15.83 -5.69 -4.16
C LYS A 139 15.16 -4.48 -3.50
N ALA A 140 14.13 -3.87 -4.11
CA ALA A 140 13.38 -2.80 -3.47
C ALA A 140 12.49 -3.33 -2.36
N HIS A 141 11.81 -4.46 -2.56
CA HIS A 141 11.02 -5.09 -1.49
C HIS A 141 11.88 -5.40 -0.26
N LEU A 142 13.13 -5.88 -0.45
CA LEU A 142 14.05 -6.09 0.65
C LEU A 142 14.39 -4.77 1.39
N LYS A 143 14.66 -3.69 0.65
CA LYS A 143 14.92 -2.37 1.24
C LYS A 143 13.71 -1.88 2.03
N GLU A 144 12.51 -2.05 1.50
CA GLU A 144 11.26 -1.64 2.17
C GLU A 144 11.00 -2.48 3.42
N ILE A 145 11.24 -3.80 3.39
CA ILE A 145 11.13 -4.68 4.56
C ILE A 145 12.10 -4.22 5.66
N ILE A 146 13.36 -3.96 5.32
CA ILE A 146 14.36 -3.45 6.28
C ILE A 146 13.92 -2.10 6.84
N ALA A 147 13.42 -1.19 5.98
CA ALA A 147 12.90 0.11 6.40
C ALA A 147 11.70 -0.03 7.34
N TYR A 148 10.78 -0.96 7.09
CA TYR A 148 9.63 -1.21 7.97
C TYR A 148 10.03 -1.80 9.32
N ILE A 149 11.05 -2.66 9.37
CA ILE A 149 11.59 -3.17 10.65
C ILE A 149 12.20 -2.00 11.44
N ALA A 150 13.03 -1.17 10.81
CA ALA A 150 13.62 0.01 11.46
C ALA A 150 12.54 1.00 11.93
N ALA A 151 11.56 1.30 11.08
CA ALA A 151 10.45 2.19 11.42
C ALA A 151 9.61 1.65 12.59
N SER A 152 9.36 0.34 12.63
CA SER A 152 8.68 -0.31 13.76
C SER A 152 9.44 -0.11 15.07
N GLY A 153 10.77 -0.22 15.04
CA GLY A 153 11.64 0.02 16.20
C GLY A 153 11.54 1.47 16.69
N VAL A 154 11.66 2.43 15.78
CA VAL A 154 11.55 3.86 16.09
C VAL A 154 10.17 4.20 16.66
N LEU A 155 9.09 3.73 16.02
CA LEU A 155 7.73 3.96 16.50
C LEU A 155 7.49 3.32 17.87
N ALA A 156 8.01 2.12 18.11
CA ALA A 156 7.88 1.47 19.41
C ALA A 156 8.58 2.26 20.52
N LEU A 157 9.77 2.80 20.25
CA LEU A 157 10.48 3.66 21.19
C LEU A 157 9.72 4.95 21.46
N ILE A 158 9.22 5.62 20.41
CA ILE A 158 8.40 6.83 20.55
C ILE A 158 7.13 6.56 21.37
N CYS A 159 6.39 5.50 21.05
CA CYS A 159 5.16 5.15 21.76
C CYS A 159 5.41 4.80 23.23
N THR A 160 6.54 4.13 23.52
CA THR A 160 6.93 3.83 24.90
C THR A 160 7.34 5.09 25.66
N ALA A 161 8.04 6.02 25.01
CA ALA A 161 8.40 7.29 25.62
C ALA A 161 7.15 8.12 25.95
N LEU A 162 6.10 8.02 25.13
CA LEU A 162 4.81 8.69 25.34
C LEU A 162 3.89 7.98 26.36
N SER A 163 4.15 6.71 26.68
CA SER A 163 3.35 5.95 27.66
C SER A 163 3.88 6.00 29.09
N ARG A 164 5.04 6.62 29.31
CA ARG A 164 5.65 6.89 30.61
C ARG A 164 5.28 8.29 31.09
#